data_AF-A0A392WF63-F1
#
_entry.id   AF-A0A392WF63-F1
#
_cell.length_a   1.000
_cell.length_b   1.000
_cell.length_c   1.000
_cell.angle_alpha   90.00
_cell.angle_beta   90.00
_cell.angle_gamma   90.00
#
_symmetry.space_group_name_H-M   'P 1'
#
loop_
_entity.id
_entity.type
_entity.pdbx_description
1 polymer ?
#
loop_
_entity_poly.entity_id
_entity_poly.type
_entity_poly.pdbx_seq_one_letter_code
_entity_poly.pdbx_strand_id
1 'polypeptide(L)' 'EANNWWKNAKQRLGAGGVAIPWEMFKREFLVKYFPMDVKNKKVVEFMELKQGNLSVADYAVKFESL' A
#
# COMPACT_ATOMS: atom_id res chain seq x y z
N GLU A 1 -4.22 15.46 -1.99
CA GLU A 1 -4.63 14.39 -2.92
C GLU A 1 -5.45 13.32 -2.21
N ALA A 2 -4.88 12.58 -1.25
CA ALA A 2 -5.55 11.48 -0.55
C ALA A 2 -6.86 11.84 0.16
N ASN A 3 -6.93 12.98 0.83
CA ASN A 3 -8.18 13.43 1.45
C ASN A 3 -9.30 13.67 0.43
N ASN A 4 -8.97 14.24 -0.73
CA ASN A 4 -9.94 14.50 -1.79
C ASN A 4 -10.40 13.18 -2.45
N TRP A 5 -9.46 12.26 -2.72
CA TRP A 5 -9.79 10.92 -3.18
C TRP A 5 -10.74 10.22 -2.21
N TRP A 6 -10.43 10.19 -0.91
CA TRP A 6 -11.24 9.48 0.06
C TRP A 6 -12.63 10.11 0.21
N LYS A 7 -12.76 11.44 0.18
CA LYS A 7 -14.07 12.11 0.16
C LYS A 7 -14.93 11.63 -1.01
N ASN A 8 -14.37 11.53 -2.21
CA ASN A 8 -15.08 11.07 -3.40
C ASN A 8 -15.41 9.58 -3.33
N ALA A 9 -14.48 8.73 -2.88
CA ALA A 9 -14.70 7.30 -2.71
C ALA A 9 -15.82 7.03 -1.70
N LYS A 10 -15.85 7.73 -0.56
CA LYS A 10 -16.92 7.63 0.44
C LYS A 10 -18.31 7.93 -0.13
N GLN A 11 -18.43 8.97 -0.96
CA GLN A 11 -19.70 9.32 -1.61
C GLN A 11 -20.21 8.19 -2.53
N ARG A 12 -19.31 7.48 -3.22
CA ARG A 12 -19.66 6.33 -4.07
C ARG A 12 -20.07 5.09 -3.28
N LEU A 13 -19.44 4.85 -2.12
CA LEU A 13 -19.61 3.62 -1.34
C LEU A 13 -20.88 3.59 -0.48
N GLY A 14 -21.54 4.73 -0.24
CA GLY A 14 -22.79 4.74 0.51
C GLY A 14 -23.39 6.14 0.68
N ALA A 15 -24.68 6.18 1.04
CA ALA A 15 -25.35 7.41 1.42
C ALA A 15 -24.74 7.98 2.70
N GLY A 16 -24.40 9.27 2.69
CA GLY A 16 -23.71 9.95 3.78
C GLY A 16 -24.40 9.73 5.13
N GLY A 17 -23.81 8.89 5.97
CA GLY A 17 -24.33 8.55 7.30
C GLY A 17 -24.06 7.10 7.72
N VAL A 18 -23.85 6.18 6.77
CA VAL A 18 -23.50 4.78 7.09
C VAL A 18 -21.99 4.65 7.32
N ALA A 19 -21.62 4.02 8.43
CA ALA A 19 -20.22 3.69 8.72
C ALA A 19 -19.68 2.72 7.65
N ILE A 20 -18.57 3.09 7.02
CA ILE A 20 -17.91 2.24 6.03
C ILE A 20 -17.08 1.19 6.77
N PRO A 21 -17.31 -0.12 6.55
CA PRO A 21 -16.48 -1.17 7.13
C PRO A 21 -15.00 -0.98 6.76
N TRP A 22 -14.11 -1.28 7.70
CA TRP A 22 -12.66 -1.17 7.49
C TRP A 22 -12.16 -1.95 6.26
N GLU A 23 -12.73 -3.13 6.01
CA GLU A 23 -12.38 -3.95 4.85
C GLU A 23 -12.69 -3.26 3.52
N MET A 24 -13.78 -2.48 3.44
CA MET A 24 -14.12 -1.73 2.23
C MET A 24 -13.15 -0.57 2.00
N PHE A 25 -12.77 0.15 3.07
CA PHE A 25 -11.72 1.16 2.98
C PHE A 25 -10.41 0.54 2.47
N LYS A 26 -9.95 -0.57 3.08
CA LYS A 26 -8.71 -1.24 2.66
C LYS A 26 -8.74 -1.63 1.19
N ARG A 27 -9.87 -2.17 0.70
CA ARG A 27 -10.03 -2.52 -0.72
C ARG A 27 -9.84 -1.32 -1.63
N GLU A 28 -10.56 -0.23 -1.37
CA GLU A 28 -10.47 0.99 -2.20
C GLU A 28 -9.08 1.63 -2.13
N PHE A 29 -8.49 1.65 -0.92
CA PHE A 29 -7.15 2.15 -0.70
C PHE A 29 -6.11 1.36 -1.52
N LEU A 30 -6.15 0.02 -1.46
CA LEU A 30 -5.22 -0.83 -2.19
C LEU A 30 -5.41 -0.70 -3.71
N VAL A 31 -6.63 -0.51 -4.20
CA VAL A 31 -6.88 -0.27 -5.63
C VAL A 31 -6.25 1.05 -6.09
N LYS A 32 -6.39 2.12 -5.30
CA LYS A 32 -5.89 3.46 -5.66
C LYS A 32 -4.38 3.61 -5.50
N TYR A 33 -3.81 3.11 -4.40
CA TYR A 33 -2.44 3.39 -4.00
C TYR A 33 -1.50 2.19 -4.15
N PHE A 34 -2.05 0.99 -4.32
CA PHE A 34 -1.27 -0.23 -4.53
C PHE A 34 -1.74 -0.99 -5.79
N PRO A 35 -1.78 -0.31 -6.97
CA PRO A 35 -2.14 -0.94 -8.23
C PRO A 35 -1.12 -2.03 -8.62
N MET A 36 -1.48 -2.84 -9.63
CA MET A 36 -0.69 -4.01 -10.02
C MET A 36 0.75 -3.65 -10.44
N ASP A 37 0.96 -2.51 -11.10
CA ASP A 37 2.29 -2.04 -11.49
C ASP A 37 3.15 -1.66 -10.28
N VAL A 38 2.58 -1.00 -9.27
CA VAL A 38 3.26 -0.69 -8.00
C VAL A 38 3.59 -1.97 -7.24
N LYS A 39 2.65 -2.92 -7.20
CA LYS A 39 2.87 -4.26 -6.62
C LYS A 39 4.02 -4.99 -7.33
N ASN A 40 4.01 -5.00 -8.66
CA ASN A 40 5.03 -5.68 -9.46
C ASN A 40 6.41 -5.04 -9.26
N LYS A 41 6.49 -3.71 -9.18
CA LYS A 41 7.74 -3.01 -8.84
C LYS A 41 8.26 -3.42 -7.47
N LYS A 42 7.38 -3.48 -6.46
CA LYS A 42 7.75 -3.95 -5.11
C LYS A 42 8.24 -5.41 -5.12
N VAL A 43 7.58 -6.29 -5.87
CA VAL A 43 8.04 -7.68 -6.04
C VAL A 43 9.46 -7.74 -6.61
N VAL A 44 9.76 -6.95 -7.65
CA VAL A 44 11.10 -6.89 -8.23
C VAL A 44 12.12 -6.33 -7.23
N GLU A 45 11.79 -5.26 -6.51
CA GLU A 45 12.64 -4.70 -5.45
C GLU A 45 12.98 -5.75 -4.38
N PHE A 46 11.98 -6.51 -3.93
CA PHE A 46 12.20 -7.58 -2.94
C PHE A 46 12.97 -8.78 -3.53
N MET A 47 12.78 -9.13 -4.80
CA MET A 47 13.55 -10.20 -5.45
C MET A 47 15.04 -9.86 -5.57
N GLU A 48 15.36 -8.59 -5.83
CA GLU A 48 16.76 -8.13 -5.90
C GLU A 48 17.35 -7.76 -4.54
N LEU A 49 16.53 -7.76 -3.48
CA LEU A 49 16.98 -7.54 -2.11
C LEU A 49 17.74 -8.76 -1.57
N LYS A 50 19.03 -8.82 -1.88
CA LYS A 50 19.96 -9.85 -1.40
C LYS A 50 20.79 -9.30 -0.23
N GLN A 51 21.03 -10.12 0.79
CA GLN A 51 21.91 -9.75 1.91
C GLN A 51 23.34 -9.45 1.43
N GLY A 52 23.88 -10.30 0.55
CA GLY A 52 25.26 -10.15 0.06
C GLY A 52 26.25 -10.15 1.23
N ASN A 53 27.08 -9.10 1.31
CA ASN A 53 28.08 -8.92 2.36
C ASN A 53 27.56 -8.08 3.55
N LEU A 54 26.27 -7.69 3.56
CA LEU A 54 25.69 -6.94 4.67
C LEU A 54 25.59 -7.80 5.92
N SER A 55 25.78 -7.17 7.09
CA SER A 55 25.38 -7.78 8.35
C SER A 55 23.86 -7.98 8.36
N VAL A 56 23.38 -8.91 9.19
CA VAL A 56 21.94 -9.15 9.35
C VAL A 56 21.22 -7.87 9.81
N ALA A 57 21.86 -7.07 10.66
CA ALA A 57 21.29 -5.79 11.12
C ALA A 57 21.14 -4.78 9.98
N ASP A 58 22.18 -4.61 9.16
CA ASP A 58 22.15 -3.68 8.02
C ASP A 58 21.14 -4.13 6.95
N TYR A 59 21.04 -5.44 6.72
CA TYR A 59 20.03 -6.00 5.82
C TYR A 59 18.61 -5.74 6.32
N ALA A 60 18.35 -5.91 7.62
CA ALA A 60 17.05 -5.65 8.21
C ALA A 60 16.66 -4.17 8.06
N VAL A 61 17.58 -3.24 8.31
CA VAL A 61 17.33 -1.80 8.08
C VAL A 61 17.00 -1.52 6.61
N LYS A 62 17.72 -2.16 5.67
CA LYS A 62 17.44 -2.03 4.24
C LYS A 62 16.07 -2.60 3.86
N PHE A 63 15.71 -3.77 4.40
CA PHE A 63 14.40 -4.39 4.19
C PHE A 63 13.26 -3.49 4.68
N GLU A 64 13.36 -2.94 5.89
CA GLU A 64 12.34 -2.06 6.47
C GLU A 64 12.21 -0.70 5.76
N SER A 65 13.23 -0.30 4.99
CA SER A 65 13.20 0.94 4.21
C SER A 65 12.47 0.83 2.86
N LEU A 66 12.13 -0.40 2.43
CA LEU A 66 11.44 -0.70 1.17
C LEU A 66 9.93 -0.82 1.33
#